data_AF-A0A5C8T167-F1
#
_entry.id   AF-A0A5C8T167-F1
#
_cell.length_a   1.000
_cell.length_b   1.000
_cell.length_c   1.000
_cell.angle_alpha   90.00
_cell.angle_beta   90.00
_cell.angle_gamma   90.00
#
_symmetry.space_group_name_H-M   'P 1'
#
loop_
_entity.id
_entity.type
_entity.pdbx_description
1 polymer ?
#
loop_
_entity_poly.entity_id
_entity_poly.type
_entity_poly.pdbx_seq_one_letter_code
_entity_poly.pdbx_strand_id
1 'polypeptide(L)'
;MSQHDDLAWRAEAACLVACPASRQHLLDGWLLRASGGPTRRTNSLNPTPGPRGPADAAIAACERAYAALGQPAIVRVVSLAPELDEPLAARGYGVEGHASTLFAALDGMPDGLDSGVRLMPAPDAGWLA
;
A
#
# COMPACT_ATOMS: atom_id res chain seq x y z
N MET A 1 16.05 -3.88 -11.86
CA MET A 1 14.58 -3.97 -11.77
C MET A 1 14.06 -4.47 -13.11
N SER A 2 13.13 -5.40 -13.09
CA SER A 2 12.43 -5.84 -14.30
C SER A 2 11.42 -4.77 -14.75
N GLN A 3 10.96 -4.83 -16.00
CA GLN A 3 9.86 -3.96 -16.48
C GLN A 3 8.57 -4.14 -15.65
N HIS A 4 8.33 -5.36 -15.14
CA HIS A 4 7.22 -5.66 -14.25
C HIS A 4 7.38 -4.97 -12.89
N ASP A 5 8.58 -5.02 -12.31
CA ASP A 5 8.87 -4.37 -11.02
C ASP A 5 8.72 -2.84 -11.13
N ASP A 6 9.14 -2.26 -12.26
CA ASP A 6 8.98 -0.83 -12.52
C ASP A 6 7.50 -0.43 -12.56
N LEU A 7 6.66 -1.23 -13.24
CA LEU A 7 5.22 -1.01 -13.29
C LEU A 7 4.58 -1.18 -11.91
N ALA A 8 5.00 -2.19 -11.15
CA ALA A 8 4.51 -2.42 -9.80
C ALA A 8 4.89 -1.29 -8.85
N TRP A 9 6.13 -0.77 -8.90
CA TRP A 9 6.51 0.40 -8.10
C TRP A 9 5.75 1.67 -8.49
N ARG A 10 5.41 1.85 -9.77
CA ARG A 10 4.53 2.95 -10.21
C ARG A 10 3.12 2.81 -9.63
N ALA A 11 2.58 1.60 -9.58
CA ALA A 11 1.28 1.34 -8.96
C ALA A 11 1.33 1.62 -7.44
N GLU A 12 2.37 1.18 -6.74
CA GLU A 12 2.58 1.48 -5.32
C GLU A 12 2.68 2.99 -5.06
N ALA A 13 3.42 3.72 -5.90
CA ALA A 13 3.51 5.18 -5.82
C ALA A 13 2.13 5.86 -6.03
N ALA A 14 1.33 5.38 -6.98
CA ALA A 14 -0.02 5.89 -7.19
C ALA A 14 -0.93 5.62 -5.98
N CYS A 15 -0.89 4.42 -5.40
CA CYS A 15 -1.63 4.08 -4.18
C CYS A 15 -1.20 4.93 -2.98
N LEU A 16 0.10 5.21 -2.86
CA LEU A 16 0.66 6.07 -1.82
C LEU A 16 0.12 7.51 -1.91
N VAL A 17 0.12 8.09 -3.12
CA VAL A 17 -0.31 9.48 -3.35
C VAL A 17 -1.84 9.62 -3.24
N ALA A 18 -2.61 8.60 -3.65
CA ALA A 18 -4.07 8.63 -3.60
C ALA A 18 -4.66 8.69 -2.17
N CYS A 19 -3.86 8.36 -1.16
CA CYS A 19 -4.28 8.37 0.25
C CYS A 19 -3.21 9.08 1.07
N PRO A 20 -3.12 10.42 1.11
CA PRO A 20 -2.09 11.12 1.87
C PRO A 20 -2.20 10.84 3.37
N ALA A 21 -1.04 10.80 4.05
CA ALA A 21 -0.98 10.71 5.52
C ALA A 21 -0.70 12.09 6.13
N SER A 22 -1.20 12.36 7.34
CA SER A 22 -0.99 13.66 7.99
C SER A 22 0.45 13.86 8.47
N ARG A 23 1.16 12.77 8.81
CA ARG A 23 2.59 12.77 9.12
C ARG A 23 3.31 11.65 8.39
N GLN A 24 4.53 11.94 7.91
CA GLN A 24 5.40 10.98 7.24
C GLN A 24 6.86 11.18 7.66
N HIS A 25 7.61 10.09 7.78
CA HIS A 25 9.03 10.09 8.06
C HIS A 25 9.74 9.07 7.16
N LEU A 26 10.73 9.53 6.39
CA LEU A 26 11.59 8.67 5.60
C LEU A 26 12.78 8.21 6.45
N LEU A 27 12.98 6.90 6.53
CA LEU A 27 13.95 6.20 7.36
C LEU A 27 14.76 5.27 6.45
N ASP A 28 15.84 5.77 5.85
CA ASP A 28 16.76 4.95 5.04
C ASP A 28 16.04 4.06 3.99
N GLY A 29 15.19 4.66 3.15
CA GLY A 29 14.39 3.94 2.15
C GLY A 29 13.10 3.28 2.68
N TRP A 30 12.72 3.55 3.92
CA TRP A 30 11.44 3.13 4.51
C TRP A 30 10.58 4.34 4.84
N LEU A 31 9.31 4.32 4.47
CA LEU A 31 8.37 5.42 4.72
C LEU A 31 7.42 5.05 5.86
N LEU A 32 7.64 5.62 7.03
CA LEU A 32 6.73 5.55 8.16
C LEU A 32 5.63 6.60 8.01
N ARG A 33 4.37 6.19 8.05
CA ARG A 33 3.20 7.06 7.88
C ARG A 33 2.32 6.95 9.10
N ALA A 34 1.83 8.08 9.61
CA ALA A 34 0.96 8.13 10.78
C ALA A 34 -0.08 9.24 10.62
N SER A 35 -1.36 8.88 10.65
CA SER A 35 -2.49 9.81 10.58
C SER A 35 -3.48 9.67 11.73
N GLY A 36 -3.29 8.66 12.60
CA GLY A 36 -4.28 8.27 13.59
C GLY A 36 -5.47 7.55 12.94
N GLY A 37 -6.44 7.16 13.77
CA GLY A 37 -7.64 6.46 13.34
C GLY A 37 -7.38 5.03 12.82
N PRO A 38 -8.41 4.36 12.27
CA PRO A 38 -8.35 2.94 11.93
C PRO A 38 -7.77 2.65 10.54
N THR A 39 -7.56 3.67 9.70
CA THR A 39 -7.18 3.47 8.29
C THR A 39 -5.72 3.06 8.15
N ARG A 40 -5.47 1.79 7.84
CA ARG A 40 -4.12 1.22 7.70
C ARG A 40 -3.28 1.87 6.59
N ARG A 41 -3.93 2.22 5.46
CA ARG A 41 -3.22 2.82 4.31
C ARG A 41 -2.50 4.11 4.65
N THR A 42 -2.95 4.86 5.66
CA THR A 42 -2.32 6.11 6.11
C THR A 42 -1.58 5.96 7.44
N ASN A 43 -1.52 4.72 7.95
CA ASN A 43 -0.94 4.30 9.22
C ASN A 43 -0.20 2.98 9.02
N SER A 44 0.96 3.03 8.36
CA SER A 44 1.85 1.89 8.20
C SER A 44 3.32 2.32 7.97
N LEU A 45 4.25 1.40 8.21
CA LEU A 45 5.57 1.40 7.59
C LEU A 45 5.46 0.85 6.16
N ASN A 46 6.11 1.49 5.20
CA ASN A 46 6.05 1.11 3.79
C ASN A 46 7.46 1.06 3.20
N PRO A 47 7.80 0.05 2.37
CA PRO A 47 9.02 0.11 1.58
C PRO A 47 8.91 1.18 0.49
N THR A 48 10.01 1.86 0.17
CA THR A 48 10.12 2.72 -1.01
C THR A 48 10.97 2.07 -2.09
N PRO A 49 10.83 2.44 -3.38
CA PRO A 49 11.72 1.96 -4.44
C PRO A 49 13.20 2.27 -4.15
N GLY A 50 14.10 1.44 -4.68
CA GLY A 50 15.56 1.64 -4.55
C GLY A 50 16.19 0.97 -3.32
N PRO A 51 17.44 1.33 -2.98
CA PRO A 51 18.14 0.80 -1.81
C PRO A 51 17.41 1.15 -0.51
N ARG A 52 17.42 0.21 0.42
CA ARG A 52 16.80 0.33 1.74
C ARG A 52 17.79 -0.12 2.81
N GLY A 53 17.76 0.56 3.94
CA GLY A 53 18.46 0.14 5.14
C GLY A 53 17.90 -1.18 5.68
N PRO A 54 18.53 -1.74 6.74
CA PRO A 54 18.09 -3.00 7.33
C PRO A 54 16.62 -2.97 7.76
N ALA A 55 15.82 -3.90 7.24
CA ALA A 55 14.39 -4.03 7.57
C ALA A 55 14.16 -4.14 9.08
N ASP A 56 15.00 -4.89 9.78
CA ASP A 56 15.02 -5.04 11.23
C ASP A 56 15.03 -3.71 11.99
N ALA A 57 15.86 -2.76 11.55
CA ALA A 57 15.97 -1.44 12.15
C ALA A 57 14.74 -0.57 11.87
N ALA A 58 14.19 -0.68 10.65
CA ALA A 58 12.99 0.04 10.24
C ALA A 58 11.74 -0.45 10.98
N ILE A 59 11.59 -1.77 11.14
CA ILE A 59 10.49 -2.39 11.90
C ILE A 59 10.57 -1.97 13.37
N ALA A 60 11.75 -2.04 13.98
CA ALA A 60 11.93 -1.59 15.37
C ALA A 60 11.62 -0.08 15.54
N ALA A 61 11.96 0.75 14.55
CA ALA A 61 11.61 2.17 14.57
C ALA A 61 10.09 2.39 14.42
N CYS A 62 9.42 1.61 13.56
CA CYS A 62 7.97 1.59 13.43
C CYS A 62 7.31 1.23 14.77
N GLU A 63 7.72 0.14 15.40
CA GLU A 63 7.18 -0.32 16.69
C GLU A 63 7.27 0.75 17.77
N ARG A 64 8.43 1.40 17.91
CA ARG A 64 8.62 2.50 18.87
C ARG A 64 7.69 3.69 18.58
N ALA A 65 7.58 4.07 17.31
CA ALA A 65 6.73 5.19 16.92
C ALA A 65 5.24 4.89 17.17
N TYR A 66 4.78 3.70 16.80
CA TYR A 66 3.40 3.27 17.00
C TYR A 66 3.04 3.07 18.47
N ALA A 67 3.96 2.53 19.27
CA ALA A 67 3.80 2.45 20.72
C ALA A 67 3.63 3.84 21.35
N ALA A 68 4.43 4.83 20.94
CA ALA A 68 4.31 6.21 21.41
C ALA A 68 2.98 6.88 20.99
N LEU A 69 2.36 6.41 19.91
CA LEU A 69 1.04 6.86 19.44
C LEU A 69 -0.12 6.08 20.08
N GLY A 70 0.14 5.05 20.89
CA GLY A 70 -0.88 4.17 21.43
C GLY A 70 -1.62 3.36 20.36
N GLN A 71 -0.94 3.05 19.25
CA GLN A 71 -1.51 2.34 18.09
C GLN A 71 -0.72 1.05 17.81
N PRO A 72 -1.34 0.02 17.21
CA PRO A 72 -0.61 -1.17 16.78
C PRO A 72 0.31 -0.84 15.60
N ALA A 73 1.53 -1.39 15.60
CA ALA A 73 2.45 -1.26 14.48
C ALA A 73 1.92 -2.07 13.28
N ILE A 74 1.87 -1.42 12.11
CA ILE A 74 1.43 -2.03 10.86
C ILE A 74 2.53 -1.86 9.83
N VAL A 75 2.87 -2.93 9.13
CA VAL A 75 3.85 -2.93 8.04
C VAL A 75 3.14 -3.33 6.76
N ARG A 76 3.26 -2.50 5.72
CA ARG A 76 2.78 -2.83 4.37
C ARG A 76 3.82 -3.75 3.71
N VAL A 77 3.44 -5.00 3.52
CA VAL A 77 4.25 -6.00 2.82
C VAL A 77 3.88 -6.00 1.34
N VAL A 78 4.88 -5.97 0.46
CA VAL A 78 4.74 -6.08 -0.99
C VAL A 78 5.80 -7.04 -1.51
N SER A 79 5.50 -7.77 -2.59
CA SER A 79 6.43 -8.74 -3.19
C SER A 79 7.75 -8.12 -3.68
N LEU A 80 7.81 -6.80 -3.80
CA LEU A 80 8.98 -6.02 -4.21
C LEU A 80 9.98 -5.76 -3.06
N ALA A 81 9.63 -6.13 -1.83
CA ALA A 81 10.47 -5.97 -0.64
C ALA A 81 10.51 -7.27 0.20
N PRO A 82 11.00 -8.39 -0.36
CA PRO A 82 11.04 -9.69 0.32
C PRO A 82 11.91 -9.70 1.58
N GLU A 83 12.81 -8.72 1.74
CA GLU A 83 13.63 -8.55 2.94
C GLU A 83 12.83 -8.25 4.23
N LEU A 84 11.51 -8.02 4.12
CA LEU A 84 10.62 -7.88 5.26
C LEU A 84 10.19 -9.22 5.87
N ASP A 85 10.19 -10.31 5.10
CA ASP A 85 9.49 -11.54 5.47
C ASP A 85 10.08 -12.19 6.73
N GLU A 86 11.40 -12.39 6.76
CA GLU A 86 12.09 -13.02 7.89
C GLU A 86 12.07 -12.14 9.16
N PRO A 87 12.39 -10.84 9.10
CA PRO A 87 12.26 -9.93 10.23
C PRO A 87 10.87 -9.87 10.87
N LEU A 88 9.82 -9.88 10.06
CA LEU A 88 8.44 -9.84 10.53
C LEU A 88 8.04 -11.16 11.19
N ALA A 89 8.41 -12.28 10.57
CA ALA A 89 8.17 -13.61 11.14
C ALA A 89 8.90 -13.80 12.48
N ALA A 90 10.17 -13.39 12.57
CA ALA A 90 10.96 -13.47 13.80
C ALA A 90 10.36 -12.65 14.97
N ARG A 91 9.60 -11.60 14.65
CA ARG A 91 8.90 -10.73 15.63
C ARG A 91 7.47 -11.17 15.92
N GLY A 92 6.98 -12.24 15.28
CA GLY A 92 5.64 -12.77 15.50
C GLY A 92 4.53 -11.93 14.86
N TYR A 93 4.82 -11.16 13.80
CA TYR A 93 3.78 -10.45 13.06
C TYR A 93 2.80 -11.44 12.42
N GLY A 94 1.50 -11.17 12.58
CA GLY A 94 0.44 -11.85 11.85
C GLY A 94 0.25 -11.27 10.45
N VAL A 95 -0.24 -12.09 9.52
CA VAL A 95 -0.57 -11.65 8.15
C VAL A 95 -2.04 -11.27 8.07
N GLU A 96 -2.33 -10.12 7.48
CA GLU A 96 -3.69 -9.63 7.28
C GLU A 96 -3.79 -8.77 6.01
N GLY A 97 -4.99 -8.68 5.42
CA GLY A 97 -5.27 -7.71 4.36
C GLY A 97 -4.61 -8.02 3.02
N HIS A 98 -4.57 -9.31 2.64
CA HIS A 98 -4.06 -9.75 1.35
C HIS A 98 -4.73 -9.03 0.18
N ALA A 99 -3.91 -8.61 -0.78
CA ALA A 99 -4.35 -8.02 -2.03
C ALA A 99 -3.40 -8.44 -3.16
N SER A 100 -3.94 -8.50 -4.38
CA SER A 100 -3.16 -8.74 -5.59
C SER A 100 -3.23 -7.51 -6.49
N THR A 101 -2.08 -7.10 -7.01
CA THR A 101 -2.01 -6.04 -8.03
C THR A 101 -2.01 -6.68 -9.40
N LEU A 102 -3.05 -6.39 -10.20
CA LEU A 102 -3.21 -6.90 -11.56
C LEU A 102 -2.99 -5.78 -12.57
N PHE A 103 -2.40 -6.11 -13.71
CA PHE A 103 -2.15 -5.19 -14.80
C PHE A 103 -2.83 -5.69 -16.06
N ALA A 104 -3.53 -4.78 -16.75
CA ALA A 104 -4.09 -5.02 -18.07
C ALA A 104 -3.80 -3.82 -18.96
N ALA A 105 -3.44 -4.09 -20.21
CA ALA A 105 -3.29 -3.08 -21.22
C ALA A 105 -4.69 -2.61 -21.66
N LEU A 106 -4.90 -1.30 -21.82
CA LEU A 106 -6.20 -0.75 -22.23
C LEU A 106 -6.35 -0.74 -23.76
N ASP A 107 -5.26 -0.84 -24.49
CA ASP A 107 -5.21 -1.01 -25.93
C ASP A 107 -5.81 -2.35 -26.36
N GLY A 108 -6.65 -2.32 -27.39
CA GLY A 108 -7.33 -3.52 -27.90
C GLY A 108 -8.46 -4.04 -27.03
N MET A 109 -8.86 -3.31 -25.98
CA MET A 109 -10.10 -3.60 -25.27
C MET A 109 -11.29 -3.46 -26.23
N PRO A 110 -12.25 -4.39 -26.22
CA PRO A 110 -13.40 -4.32 -27.12
C PRO A 110 -14.19 -3.03 -26.86
N ASP A 111 -14.47 -2.31 -27.94
CA ASP A 111 -15.34 -1.15 -27.90
C ASP A 111 -16.80 -1.58 -27.72
N GLY A 112 -17.50 -0.93 -26.79
CA GLY A 112 -18.93 -1.15 -26.55
C GLY A 112 -19.23 -1.75 -25.18
N LEU A 113 -20.28 -1.22 -24.56
CA LEU A 113 -20.85 -1.82 -23.36
C LEU A 113 -21.73 -3.00 -23.77
N ASP A 114 -21.79 -4.00 -22.90
CA ASP A 114 -22.87 -4.98 -22.97
C ASP A 114 -24.22 -4.25 -23.00
N SER A 115 -25.14 -4.68 -23.86
CA SER A 115 -26.50 -4.15 -23.98
C SER A 115 -27.28 -4.09 -22.65
N GLY A 116 -26.92 -4.92 -21.68
CA GLY A 116 -27.49 -4.89 -20.32
C GLY A 116 -26.88 -3.87 -19.37
N VAL A 117 -25.80 -3.18 -19.76
CA VAL A 117 -25.06 -2.25 -18.90
C VAL A 117 -25.29 -0.81 -19.34
N ARG A 118 -25.75 0.03 -18.41
CA ARG A 118 -25.86 1.48 -18.60
C ARG A 118 -24.80 2.18 -17.76
N LEU A 119 -23.90 2.92 -18.40
CA LEU A 119 -23.01 3.86 -17.72
C LEU A 119 -23.70 5.22 -17.62
N MET A 120 -23.66 5.80 -16.43
CA MET A 120 -24.17 7.14 -16.16
C MET A 120 -23.07 8.00 -15.53
N PRO A 121 -22.94 9.28 -15.91
CA PRO A 121 -21.92 10.17 -15.36
C PRO A 121 -22.20 10.60 -13.91
N ALA A 122 -23.40 10.32 -13.40
CA ALA A 122 -23.83 10.59 -12.03
C ALA A 122 -24.81 9.49 -11.58
N PRO A 123 -24.90 9.19 -10.27
CA PRO A 123 -25.89 8.26 -9.74
C PRO A 123 -27.31 8.80 -9.97
N ASP A 124 -28.27 7.91 -10.21
CA ASP A 124 -29.68 8.24 -10.29
C ASP A 124 -30.41 8.01 -8.96
N ALA A 125 -31.72 8.27 -8.94
CA ALA A 125 -32.54 8.06 -7.76
C ALA A 125 -32.63 6.58 -7.33
N GLY A 126 -32.49 5.63 -8.27
CA GLY A 126 -32.51 4.21 -7.97
C GLY A 126 -31.20 3.73 -7.31
N TRP A 127 -30.07 4.37 -7.64
CA TRP A 127 -28.77 4.11 -7.01
C TRP A 127 -28.67 4.66 -5.59
N LEU A 128 -29.32 5.79 -5.31
CA LEU A 128 -29.30 6.45 -4.00
C LEU A 128 -30.29 5.87 -2.97
N ALA A 129 -31.21 4.99 -3.40
CA ALA A 129 -32.29 4.43 -2.59
C ALA A 129 -31.85 3.29 -1.67
#